data_AF-A0AAJ1XT17-F1
#
_entry.id   AF-A0AAJ1XT17-F1
#
_cell.length_a   1.000
_cell.length_b   1.000
_cell.length_c   1.000
_cell.angle_alpha   90.00
_cell.angle_beta   90.00
_cell.angle_gamma   90.00
#
_symmetry.space_group_name_H-M   'P 1'
#
loop_
_entity.id
_entity.type
_entity.pdbx_description
1 polymer ?
#
loop_
_entity_poly.entity_id
_entity_poly.type
_entity_poly.pdbx_seq_one_letter_code
_entity_poly.pdbx_strand_id
1 'polypeptide(L)' 'MLSKEEVLHLLNEAKKEVDRLETNRQEDLGNSINYIENELQLQRVLSQVEAYEKVLG' A
#
# COMPACT_ATOMS: atom_id res chain seq x y z
N MET A 1 11.64 15.75 -11.32
CA MET A 1 11.40 14.36 -11.72
C MET A 1 12.06 13.50 -10.66
N LEU A 2 11.38 12.49 -10.11
CA LEU A 2 12.03 11.59 -9.15
C LEU A 2 13.09 10.75 -9.87
N SER A 3 14.20 10.50 -9.19
CA SER A 3 15.22 9.54 -9.62
C SER A 3 14.72 8.10 -9.49
N LYS A 4 15.41 7.17 -10.17
CA LYS A 4 15.06 5.75 -10.11
C LYS A 4 15.19 5.19 -8.69
N GLU A 5 16.26 5.56 -7.98
CA GLU A 5 16.48 5.19 -6.58
C GLU A 5 15.36 5.73 -5.67
N GLU A 6 14.89 6.96 -5.86
CA GLU A 6 13.79 7.52 -5.07
C GLU A 6 12.48 6.78 -5.33
N VAL A 7 12.16 6.45 -6.59
CA VAL A 7 10.96 5.67 -6.91
C VAL A 7 11.05 4.25 -6.33
N LEU A 8 12.23 3.63 -6.35
CA LEU A 8 12.45 2.32 -5.74
C LEU A 8 12.27 2.36 -4.22
N HIS A 9 12.75 3.41 -3.56
CA HIS A 9 12.53 3.60 -2.12
C HIS A 9 11.03 3.74 -1.81
N LEU A 10 10.31 4.56 -2.58
CA LEU A 10 8.86 4.73 -2.41
C LEU A 10 8.08 3.44 -2.66
N LEU A 11 8.49 2.64 -3.66
CA LEU A 11 7.92 1.33 -3.92
C LEU A 11 8.08 0.38 -2.71
N ASN A 12 9.27 0.34 -2.13
CA ASN A 12 9.54 -0.53 -0.98
C ASN A 12 8.72 -0.11 0.24
N GLU A 13 8.58 1.18 0.50
CA GLU A 13 7.75 1.68 1.59
C GLU A 13 6.26 1.41 1.36
N ALA A 14 5.77 1.57 0.13
CA ALA A 14 4.40 1.23 -0.22
C ALA A 14 4.12 -0.28 -0.04
N LYS A 15 5.06 -1.16 -0.44
CA LYS A 15 4.92 -2.61 -0.23
C LYS A 15 4.87 -2.99 1.26
N LYS A 16 5.72 -2.39 2.10
CA LYS A 16 5.65 -2.58 3.55
C LYS A 16 4.32 -2.13 4.15
N GLU A 17 3.73 -1.05 3.61
CA GLU A 17 2.42 -0.58 4.06
C GLU A 17 1.29 -1.53 3.64
N VAL A 18 1.35 -2.10 2.42
CA VAL A 18 0.44 -3.18 2.01
C VAL A 18 0.49 -4.32 3.02
N ASP A 19 1.69 -4.81 3.37
CA ASP A 19 1.85 -5.92 4.34
C ASP A 19 1.23 -5.60 5.71
N ARG A 20 1.39 -4.35 6.19
CA ARG A 20 0.77 -3.88 7.44
C ARG A 20 -0.75 -3.86 7.37
N LEU A 21 -1.32 -3.30 6.30
CA LEU A 21 -2.77 -3.21 6.10
C LEU A 21 -3.40 -4.59 5.92
N GLU A 22 -2.71 -5.53 5.26
CA GLU A 22 -3.17 -6.92 5.16
C GLU A 22 -3.12 -7.66 6.49
N THR A 23 -2.15 -7.36 7.34
CA THR A 23 -2.10 -7.88 8.72
C THR A 23 -3.27 -7.34 9.54
N ASN A 24 -3.48 -6.01 9.53
CA ASN A 24 -4.60 -5.36 10.22
C ASN A 24 -5.97 -5.89 9.76
N ARG A 25 -6.11 -6.20 8.47
CA ARG A 25 -7.31 -6.81 7.89
C ARG A 25 -7.69 -8.13 8.57
N GLN A 26 -6.70 -8.92 9.00
CA GLN A 26 -6.93 -10.20 9.68
C GLN A 26 -7.29 -10.01 11.15
N GLU A 27 -6.78 -8.96 11.79
CA GLU A 27 -6.98 -8.70 13.22
C GLU A 27 -8.32 -8.01 13.51
N ASP A 28 -8.83 -7.16 12.61
CA ASP A 28 -9.97 -6.26 12.89
C ASP A 28 -11.34 -6.77 12.42
N LEU A 29 -11.54 -8.09 12.40
CA LEU A 29 -12.80 -8.74 11.97
C LEU A 29 -14.05 -8.36 12.81
N GLY A 30 -13.87 -7.64 13.92
CA GLY A 30 -14.94 -7.24 14.83
C GLY A 30 -15.53 -5.84 14.59
N ASN A 31 -14.84 -4.96 13.85
CA ASN A 31 -15.28 -3.58 13.63
C ASN A 31 -15.41 -3.25 12.12
N SER A 32 -16.64 -3.28 11.62
CA SER A 32 -16.94 -3.09 10.20
C SER A 32 -16.50 -1.73 9.64
N ILE A 33 -16.42 -0.68 10.46
CA ILE A 33 -15.95 0.64 9.99
C ILE A 33 -14.43 0.61 9.78
N ASN A 34 -13.68 0.12 10.77
CA ASN A 34 -12.23 0.00 10.66
C ASN A 34 -11.83 -0.90 9.49
N TYR A 35 -12.56 -2.00 9.27
CA TYR A 35 -12.35 -2.88 8.12
C TYR A 35 -12.52 -2.13 6.80
N ILE A 36 -13.60 -1.36 6.63
CA ILE A 36 -13.84 -0.58 5.41
C ILE A 36 -12.76 0.48 5.20
N GLU A 37 -12.35 1.19 6.26
CA GLU A 37 -11.28 2.18 6.19
C GLU A 37 -9.94 1.55 5.79
N ASN A 38 -9.62 0.38 6.36
CA ASN A 38 -8.44 -0.40 6.01
C ASN A 38 -8.46 -0.85 4.54
N GLU A 39 -9.60 -1.34 4.04
CA GLU A 39 -9.75 -1.73 2.63
C GLU A 39 -9.57 -0.54 1.67
N LEU A 40 -10.12 0.63 2.02
CA LEU A 40 -9.93 1.84 1.22
C LEU A 40 -8.47 2.30 1.19
N GLN A 41 -7.76 2.17 2.32
CA GLN A 41 -6.34 2.47 2.38
C GLN A 41 -5.52 1.45 1.56
N LEU A 42 -5.83 0.16 1.70
CA LEU A 42 -5.15 -0.91 0.98
C LEU A 42 -5.26 -0.72 -0.54
N GLN A 43 -6.47 -0.43 -1.05
CA GLN A 43 -6.71 -0.11 -2.45
C GLN A 43 -5.84 1.06 -2.95
N ARG A 44 -5.74 2.15 -2.16
CA ARG A 44 -4.93 3.32 -2.52
C ARG A 44 -3.44 2.99 -2.60
N VAL A 45 -2.92 2.25 -1.64
CA VAL A 45 -1.50 1.88 -1.58
C VAL A 45 -1.16 0.91 -2.71
N LEU A 46 -2.05 -0.04 -3.03
CA LEU A 46 -1.87 -0.94 -4.18
C LEU A 46 -1.80 -0.16 -5.50
N SER A 47 -2.64 0.86 -5.70
CA SER A 47 -2.54 1.73 -6.89
C SER A 47 -1.21 2.51 -6.94
N GLN A 48 -0.65 2.91 -5.79
CA GLN A 48 0.67 3.55 -5.73
C GLN A 48 1.78 2.57 -6.11
N VAL A 49 1.72 1.32 -5.63
CA VAL A 49 2.64 0.25 -6.02
C VAL A 49 2.63 0.06 -7.54
N GLU A 50 1.44 -0.10 -8.14
CA GLU A 50 1.31 -0.25 -9.59
C GLU A 50 1.90 0.94 -10.36
N ALA A 51 1.65 2.17 -9.89
CA ALA A 51 2.20 3.36 -10.49
C ALA A 51 3.73 3.41 -10.42
N TYR A 52 4.33 3.07 -9.27
CA TYR A 52 5.78 3.04 -9.12
C TYR A 52 6.42 1.93 -9.96
N GLU A 53 5.83 0.74 -10.02
CA GLU A 53 6.29 -0.36 -10.86
C GLU A 53 6.28 0.04 -12.34
N LYS A 54 5.21 0.70 -12.79
CA LYS A 54 5.11 1.21 -14.16
C LYS A 54 6.18 2.26 -14.50
N VAL A 55 6.59 3.07 -13.53
CA VAL A 55 7.66 4.08 -13.71
C VAL A 55 9.04 3.43 -13.73
N LEU A 56 9.25 2.36 -12.97
CA LEU A 56 10.55 1.68 -12.88
C LEU A 56 10.87 0.82 -14.11
N GLY A 57 9.85 0.39 -14.85
CA GLY A 57 9.97 -0.34 -16.12
C GLY A 57 10.18 -1.82 -15.93
#